data_AF-A0A9Q0MYJ7-F1
#
_entry.id   AF-A0A9Q0MYJ7-F1
#
_cell.length_a   1.000
_cell.length_b   1.000
_cell.length_c   1.000
_cell.angle_alpha   90.00
_cell.angle_beta   90.00
_cell.angle_gamma   90.00
#
_symmetry.space_group_name_H-M   'P 1'
#
loop_
_entity.id
_entity.type
_entity.pdbx_description
1 polymer ?
#
loop_
_entity_poly.entity_id
_entity_poly.type
_entity_poly.pdbx_seq_one_letter_code
_entity_poly.pdbx_strand_id
1 'polypeptide(L)'
;WWWLVWWDTTSFFLADRGWDVFTLHYTVRGPLSTMLEPSMIKYHMLFKRLWALKHVEYVVCSKIWKDMICHAKLLRSMKKDLTAITIPLQFYTSTMIHFIQQIQYYILFEVIECSWMNMLERIEKARALDDILEAHQEFLKDAHDGAFFNLNANIFSTMDSAFSACLKLEKWQQNFYDLCMKELSARKAEEEMIKISGVKGKYGLTADKRLERDQERKLFEECLPKLNCELKVIVKDFETHARTVLLALASSNDHNLQLFGTRLDFNEYYKKRDQNLDAPLTFAKLRVSSMMVRQRNSNNRYNN
;
A
#
# COMPACT_ATOMS: atom_id res chain seq x y z
N TRP A 1 -1.16 -9.31 -38.58
CA TRP A 1 0.15 -8.64 -38.55
C TRP A 1 0.14 -7.28 -37.83
N TRP A 2 -0.72 -7.08 -36.82
CA TRP A 2 -0.69 -5.88 -35.95
C TRP A 2 -1.13 -6.27 -34.52
N TRP A 3 -0.43 -7.24 -33.92
CA TRP A 3 -0.65 -7.65 -32.52
C TRP A 3 0.63 -7.72 -31.68
N LEU A 4 1.72 -7.14 -32.16
CA LEU A 4 2.98 -7.02 -31.43
C LEU A 4 3.60 -5.69 -31.84
N VAL A 5 3.57 -4.73 -30.91
CA VAL A 5 4.47 -3.59 -30.71
C VAL A 5 3.63 -2.54 -29.98
N TRP A 6 3.55 -2.67 -28.66
CA TRP A 6 3.52 -1.60 -27.65
C TRP A 6 3.63 -2.29 -26.28
N TRP A 7 4.69 -3.09 -26.14
CA TRP A 7 5.19 -3.59 -24.87
C TRP A 7 6.65 -3.17 -24.78
N ASP A 8 6.87 -1.90 -24.45
CA ASP A 8 7.85 -1.47 -23.45
C ASP A 8 7.96 0.05 -23.45
N THR A 9 7.71 0.67 -22.31
CA THR A 9 8.72 1.42 -21.53
C THR A 9 8.04 2.01 -20.30
N THR A 10 8.00 1.21 -19.22
CA THR A 10 8.17 1.59 -17.80
C THR A 10 7.75 0.38 -16.97
N SER A 11 8.56 -0.67 -17.09
CA SER A 11 8.61 -1.79 -16.16
C SER A 11 8.67 -1.30 -14.71
N PHE A 12 7.68 -1.68 -13.89
CA PHE A 12 7.90 -1.78 -12.43
C PHE A 12 7.13 -2.89 -11.71
N PHE A 13 6.24 -3.62 -12.39
CA PHE A 13 5.83 -4.95 -11.96
C PHE A 13 6.14 -5.89 -13.11
N LEU A 14 7.00 -6.89 -12.88
CA LEU A 14 7.17 -8.00 -13.80
C LEU A 14 5.77 -8.50 -14.19
N ALA A 15 5.51 -8.58 -15.49
CA ALA A 15 4.26 -9.00 -16.11
C ALA A 15 3.95 -10.50 -15.90
N ASP A 16 4.09 -10.98 -14.67
CA ASP A 16 4.04 -12.40 -14.28
C ASP A 16 2.85 -12.71 -13.36
N ARG A 17 2.09 -11.69 -12.93
CA ARG A 17 0.86 -11.85 -12.16
C ARG A 17 -0.33 -11.33 -12.96
N GLY A 18 -1.41 -12.14 -13.04
CA GLY A 18 -2.62 -11.78 -13.79
C GLY A 18 -3.29 -10.46 -13.36
N TRP A 19 -2.93 -9.93 -12.19
CA TRP A 19 -3.35 -8.62 -11.70
C TRP A 19 -2.80 -7.45 -12.51
N ASP A 20 -1.60 -7.57 -13.09
CA ASP A 20 -0.93 -6.48 -13.83
C ASP A 20 -1.36 -6.42 -15.31
N VAL A 21 -1.99 -7.50 -15.79
CA VAL A 21 -2.49 -7.63 -17.17
C VAL A 21 -3.92 -7.08 -17.30
N PHE A 22 -4.63 -6.90 -16.18
CA PHE A 22 -6.01 -6.45 -16.20
C PHE A 22 -6.13 -5.01 -16.68
N THR A 23 -6.91 -4.81 -17.74
CA THR A 23 -7.16 -3.48 -18.30
C THR A 23 -8.62 -3.35 -18.70
N LEU A 24 -9.21 -2.19 -18.41
CA LEU A 24 -10.54 -1.86 -18.87
C LEU A 24 -10.44 -1.11 -20.21
N HIS A 25 -11.23 -1.54 -21.19
CA HIS A 25 -11.36 -0.85 -22.47
C HIS A 25 -12.79 -0.35 -22.62
N TYR A 26 -12.95 0.97 -22.77
CA TYR A 26 -14.24 1.60 -22.96
C TYR A 26 -14.50 1.83 -24.46
N THR A 27 -15.43 1.07 -25.02
CA THR A 27 -15.80 1.19 -26.45
C THR A 27 -16.88 2.25 -26.62
N VAL A 28 -16.52 3.36 -27.27
CA VAL A 28 -17.46 4.44 -27.61
C VAL A 28 -17.82 4.31 -29.09
N ARG A 29 -19.09 4.51 -29.44
CA ARG A 29 -19.55 4.52 -30.84
C ARG A 29 -20.14 5.88 -31.19
N GLY A 30 -20.00 6.26 -32.46
CA GLY A 30 -20.60 7.48 -33.01
C GLY A 30 -19.84 8.77 -32.67
N PRO A 31 -20.53 9.92 -32.59
CA PRO A 31 -19.91 11.24 -32.49
C PRO A 31 -19.24 11.52 -31.13
N LEU A 32 -19.48 10.68 -30.12
CA LEU A 32 -18.78 10.77 -28.83
C LEU A 32 -17.37 10.16 -28.90
N SER A 33 -17.08 9.33 -29.90
CA SER A 33 -15.74 8.76 -30.09
C SER A 33 -14.73 9.86 -30.35
N THR A 34 -15.07 10.85 -31.20
CA THR A 34 -14.17 11.94 -31.55
C THR A 34 -13.75 12.80 -30.36
N MET A 35 -14.56 12.88 -29.30
CA MET A 35 -14.24 13.63 -28.08
C MET A 35 -13.42 12.82 -27.07
N LEU A 36 -13.74 11.53 -26.90
CA LEU A 36 -13.18 10.72 -25.81
C LEU A 36 -11.96 9.90 -26.22
N GLU A 37 -11.86 9.51 -27.50
CA GLU A 37 -10.80 8.66 -28.04
C GLU A 37 -9.38 9.23 -27.84
N PRO A 38 -9.11 10.56 -28.01
CA PRO A 38 -7.80 11.15 -27.72
C PRO A 38 -7.39 11.05 -26.24
N SER A 39 -8.36 10.98 -25.33
CA SER A 39 -8.16 10.97 -23.88
C SER A 39 -8.10 9.57 -23.28
N MET A 40 -8.40 8.51 -24.05
CA MET A 40 -8.45 7.13 -23.55
C MET A 40 -7.13 6.65 -22.94
N ILE A 41 -5.99 7.10 -23.48
CA ILE A 41 -4.68 6.73 -22.96
C ILE A 41 -4.50 7.26 -21.53
N LYS A 42 -4.92 8.49 -21.25
CA LYS A 42 -4.84 9.10 -19.91
C LYS A 42 -5.73 8.37 -18.91
N TYR A 43 -6.96 8.03 -19.33
CA TYR A 43 -7.86 7.20 -18.52
C TYR A 43 -7.28 5.82 -18.22
N HIS A 44 -6.65 5.19 -19.21
CA HIS A 44 -6.00 3.90 -19.03
C HIS A 44 -4.84 3.96 -18.04
N MET A 45 -4.01 5.00 -18.11
CA MET A 45 -2.92 5.22 -17.16
C MET A 45 -3.47 5.41 -15.74
N LEU A 46 -4.46 6.29 -15.56
CA LEU A 46 -5.13 6.52 -14.28
C LEU A 46 -5.73 5.22 -13.72
N PHE A 47 -6.45 4.48 -14.55
CA PHE A 47 -7.04 3.19 -14.19
C PHE A 47 -5.97 2.21 -13.71
N LYS A 48 -4.86 2.05 -14.43
CA LYS A 48 -3.77 1.15 -14.02
C LYS A 48 -3.21 1.47 -12.64
N ARG A 49 -3.09 2.76 -12.29
CA ARG A 49 -2.62 3.16 -10.95
C ARG A 49 -3.66 2.91 -9.87
N LEU A 50 -4.90 3.30 -10.10
CA LEU A 50 -6.00 3.03 -9.17
C LEU A 50 -6.16 1.53 -8.94
N TRP A 51 -5.98 0.73 -9.99
CA TRP A 51 -6.03 -0.73 -9.92
C TRP A 51 -4.87 -1.30 -9.12
N ALA A 52 -3.63 -0.86 -9.37
CA ALA A 52 -2.47 -1.28 -8.58
C ALA A 52 -2.64 -0.94 -7.09
N LEU A 53 -3.10 0.28 -6.79
CA LEU A 53 -3.39 0.70 -5.42
C LEU A 53 -4.50 -0.15 -4.78
N LYS A 54 -5.57 -0.44 -5.54
CA LYS A 54 -6.68 -1.28 -5.06
C LYS A 54 -6.24 -2.70 -4.77
N HIS A 55 -5.35 -3.25 -5.60
CA HIS A 55 -4.76 -4.57 -5.38
C HIS A 55 -3.93 -4.61 -4.10
N VAL A 56 -3.07 -3.62 -3.87
CA VAL A 56 -2.25 -3.53 -2.65
C VAL A 56 -3.14 -3.36 -1.40
N GLU A 57 -4.17 -2.50 -1.47
CA GLU A 57 -5.17 -2.37 -0.41
C GLU A 57 -5.85 -3.71 -0.11
N TYR A 58 -6.30 -4.43 -1.13
CA TYR A 58 -6.91 -5.75 -0.96
C TYR A 58 -5.94 -6.74 -0.29
N VAL A 59 -4.69 -6.80 -0.73
CA VAL A 59 -3.69 -7.70 -0.15
C VAL A 59 -3.47 -7.40 1.33
N VAL A 60 -3.19 -6.14 1.69
CA VAL A 60 -2.87 -5.80 3.08
C VAL A 60 -4.10 -5.82 3.99
N CYS A 61 -5.21 -5.20 3.57
CA CYS A 61 -6.40 -5.06 4.41
C CYS A 61 -7.27 -6.33 4.43
N SER A 62 -7.39 -7.03 3.29
CA SER A 62 -8.28 -8.19 3.20
C SER A 62 -7.58 -9.52 3.34
N LYS A 63 -6.32 -9.66 2.92
CA LYS A 63 -5.59 -10.94 3.05
C LYS A 63 -4.79 -10.98 4.34
N ILE A 64 -3.78 -10.13 4.47
CA ILE A 64 -2.84 -10.13 5.61
C ILE A 64 -3.58 -9.98 6.95
N TRP A 65 -4.49 -9.01 7.05
CA TRP A 65 -5.23 -8.75 8.28
C TRP A 65 -6.21 -9.87 8.65
N LYS A 66 -6.94 -10.43 7.67
CA LYS A 66 -7.88 -11.53 7.93
C LYS A 66 -7.15 -12.80 8.33
N ASP A 67 -6.06 -13.12 7.65
CA ASP A 67 -5.21 -14.28 7.96
C ASP A 67 -4.66 -14.14 9.38
N MET A 68 -4.19 -12.95 9.75
CA MET A 68 -3.73 -12.69 11.12
C MET A 68 -4.82 -12.92 12.17
N ILE A 69 -6.05 -12.44 11.94
CA ILE A 69 -7.17 -12.67 12.87
C ILE A 69 -7.53 -14.16 12.96
N CYS A 70 -7.53 -14.87 11.83
CA CYS A 70 -7.90 -16.28 11.77
C CYS A 70 -6.83 -17.16 12.47
N HIS A 71 -5.56 -16.95 12.14
CA HIS A 71 -4.44 -17.68 12.73
C HIS A 71 -4.21 -17.35 14.20
N ALA A 72 -4.53 -16.12 14.66
CA ALA A 72 -4.47 -15.80 16.09
C ALA A 72 -5.39 -16.68 16.96
N LYS A 73 -6.54 -17.11 16.42
CA LYS A 73 -7.44 -18.06 17.11
C LYS A 73 -6.88 -19.48 17.09
N LEU A 74 -6.36 -19.92 15.94
CA LEU A 74 -5.84 -21.27 15.74
C LEU A 74 -4.57 -21.53 16.55
N LEU A 75 -3.65 -20.56 16.60
CA LEU A 75 -2.34 -20.64 17.24
C LEU A 75 -2.39 -20.30 18.74
N ARG A 76 -3.58 -20.24 19.35
CA ARG A 76 -3.76 -19.84 20.75
C ARG A 76 -2.97 -20.73 21.74
N SER A 77 -2.83 -22.02 21.45
CA SER A 77 -2.05 -22.96 22.26
C SER A 77 -0.54 -22.68 22.25
N MET A 78 -0.01 -22.07 21.18
CA MET A 78 1.40 -21.73 21.00
C MET A 78 1.67 -20.23 21.19
N LYS A 79 0.74 -19.50 21.79
CA LYS A 79 0.80 -18.04 21.91
C LYS A 79 2.08 -17.56 22.60
N LYS A 80 2.56 -18.25 23.63
CA LYS A 80 3.75 -17.83 24.40
C LYS A 80 5.00 -17.74 23.50
N ASP A 81 5.20 -18.73 22.64
CA ASP A 81 6.37 -18.83 21.77
C ASP A 81 6.29 -17.81 20.61
N LEU A 82 5.07 -17.51 20.13
CA LEU A 82 4.84 -16.68 18.93
C LEU A 82 4.53 -15.20 19.20
N THR A 83 4.30 -14.82 20.47
CA THR A 83 3.92 -13.44 20.83
C THR A 83 4.97 -12.42 20.40
N ALA A 84 6.26 -12.79 20.47
CA ALA A 84 7.38 -11.93 20.11
C ALA A 84 7.39 -11.50 18.63
N ILE A 85 6.72 -12.26 17.75
CA ILE A 85 6.61 -11.97 16.31
C ILE A 85 5.22 -11.44 15.96
N THR A 86 4.18 -12.02 16.56
CA THR A 86 2.78 -11.71 16.23
C THR A 86 2.41 -10.27 16.61
N ILE A 87 2.86 -9.77 17.76
CA ILE A 87 2.57 -8.39 18.17
C ILE A 87 3.23 -7.37 17.23
N PRO A 88 4.56 -7.45 16.97
CA PRO A 88 5.18 -6.55 15.98
C PRO A 88 4.53 -6.64 14.60
N LEU A 89 4.24 -7.85 14.11
CA LEU A 89 3.56 -8.04 12.82
C LEU A 89 2.22 -7.30 12.76
N GLN A 90 1.41 -7.39 13.82
CA GLN A 90 0.12 -6.70 13.90
C GLN A 90 0.27 -5.19 13.88
N PHE A 91 1.27 -4.66 14.60
CA PHE A 91 1.59 -3.23 14.62
C PHE A 91 2.09 -2.72 13.26
N TYR A 92 2.97 -3.47 12.59
CA TYR A 92 3.48 -3.09 11.28
C TYR A 92 2.39 -3.17 10.21
N THR A 93 1.53 -4.19 10.28
CA THR A 93 0.38 -4.33 9.39
C THR A 93 -0.57 -3.15 9.52
N SER A 94 -0.94 -2.74 10.74
CA SER A 94 -1.82 -1.58 10.92
C SER A 94 -1.19 -0.28 10.39
N THR A 95 0.13 -0.13 10.52
CA THR A 95 0.87 1.01 9.98
C THR A 95 0.82 1.04 8.44
N MET A 96 1.03 -0.11 7.78
CA MET A 96 0.93 -0.23 6.32
C MET A 96 -0.50 0.00 5.82
N ILE A 97 -1.50 -0.56 6.52
CA ILE A 97 -2.93 -0.34 6.21
C ILE A 97 -3.25 1.14 6.23
N HIS A 98 -2.87 1.83 7.30
CA HIS A 98 -3.11 3.26 7.42
C HIS A 98 -2.47 4.04 6.26
N PHE A 99 -1.21 3.75 5.96
CA PHE A 99 -0.49 4.42 4.86
C PHE A 99 -1.20 4.25 3.50
N ILE A 100 -1.58 3.02 3.15
CA ILE A 100 -2.27 2.73 1.88
C ILE A 100 -3.65 3.38 1.84
N GLN A 101 -4.40 3.30 2.95
CA GLN A 101 -5.72 3.91 3.04
C GLN A 101 -5.65 5.42 2.84
N GLN A 102 -4.71 6.12 3.50
CA GLN A 102 -4.57 7.57 3.32
C GLN A 102 -4.25 7.95 1.87
N ILE A 103 -3.38 7.20 1.20
CA ILE A 103 -3.10 7.42 -0.24
C ILE A 103 -4.36 7.25 -1.07
N GLN A 104 -5.12 6.19 -0.83
CA GLN A 104 -6.37 5.94 -1.54
C GLN A 104 -7.41 7.05 -1.29
N TYR A 105 -7.55 7.48 -0.04
CA TYR A 105 -8.48 8.56 0.31
C TYR A 105 -8.12 9.86 -0.41
N TYR A 106 -6.84 10.22 -0.43
CA TYR A 106 -6.37 11.41 -1.14
C TYR A 106 -6.68 11.35 -2.64
N ILE A 107 -6.29 10.27 -3.31
CA ILE A 107 -6.48 10.16 -4.77
C ILE A 107 -7.97 10.15 -5.14
N LEU A 108 -8.79 9.39 -4.42
CA LEU A 108 -10.21 9.28 -4.76
C LEU A 108 -11.01 10.54 -4.39
N PHE A 109 -10.88 11.04 -3.17
CA PHE A 109 -11.78 12.08 -2.66
C PHE A 109 -11.26 13.50 -2.83
N GLU A 110 -9.94 13.72 -2.80
CA GLU A 110 -9.39 15.08 -2.90
C GLU A 110 -8.93 15.45 -4.29
N VAL A 111 -8.51 14.46 -5.07
CA VAL A 111 -8.08 14.66 -6.44
C VAL A 111 -9.25 14.39 -7.38
N ILE A 112 -9.71 13.14 -7.46
CA ILE A 112 -10.70 12.74 -8.47
C ILE A 112 -12.07 13.37 -8.20
N GLU A 113 -12.62 13.26 -6.98
CA GLU A 113 -13.96 13.80 -6.69
C GLU A 113 -13.98 15.34 -6.82
N CYS A 114 -12.98 16.05 -6.30
CA CYS A 114 -12.93 17.52 -6.42
C CYS A 114 -12.78 17.99 -7.87
N SER A 115 -11.91 17.35 -8.66
CA SER A 115 -11.76 17.69 -10.09
C SER A 115 -13.03 17.33 -10.88
N TRP A 116 -13.70 16.23 -10.52
CA TRP A 116 -14.97 15.82 -11.12
C TRP A 116 -16.08 16.86 -10.87
N MET A 117 -16.22 17.33 -9.63
CA MET A 117 -17.18 18.38 -9.27
C MET A 117 -16.92 19.68 -10.03
N ASN A 118 -15.65 20.10 -10.17
CA ASN A 118 -15.28 21.27 -10.96
C ASN A 118 -15.65 21.11 -12.44
N MET A 119 -15.44 19.91 -13.01
CA MET A 119 -15.81 19.61 -14.38
C MET A 119 -17.34 19.70 -14.57
N LEU A 120 -18.13 19.12 -13.65
CA LEU A 120 -19.59 19.17 -13.71
C LEU A 120 -20.12 20.60 -13.68
N GLU A 121 -19.59 21.45 -12.79
CA GLU A 121 -20.00 22.85 -12.70
C GLU A 121 -19.69 23.63 -14.00
N ARG A 122 -18.55 23.32 -14.63
CA ARG A 122 -18.17 23.93 -15.91
C ARG A 122 -19.03 23.43 -17.07
N ILE A 123 -19.37 22.14 -17.09
CA ILE A 123 -20.26 21.55 -18.09
C ILE A 123 -21.67 22.15 -17.99
N GLU A 124 -22.17 22.40 -16.78
CA GLU A 124 -23.50 23.02 -16.58
C GLU A 124 -23.55 24.46 -17.12
N LYS A 125 -22.43 25.18 -17.07
CA LYS A 125 -22.32 26.57 -17.54
C LYS A 125 -21.86 26.68 -19.00
N ALA A 126 -21.48 25.58 -19.63
CA ALA A 126 -20.93 25.54 -20.98
C ALA A 126 -21.98 25.96 -22.03
N ARG A 127 -21.54 26.73 -23.03
CA ARG A 127 -22.40 27.17 -24.14
C ARG A 127 -22.02 26.50 -25.45
N ALA A 128 -20.78 26.06 -25.58
CA ALA A 128 -20.25 25.37 -26.74
C ALA A 128 -19.68 23.98 -26.38
N LEU A 129 -19.53 23.14 -27.39
CA LEU A 129 -18.90 21.83 -27.25
C LEU A 129 -17.43 21.92 -26.86
N ASP A 130 -16.73 22.95 -27.36
CA ASP A 130 -15.32 23.19 -27.06
C ASP A 130 -15.10 23.47 -25.57
N ASP A 131 -16.03 24.20 -24.92
CA ASP A 131 -16.01 24.45 -23.47
C ASP A 131 -16.07 23.12 -22.68
N ILE A 132 -16.88 22.17 -23.15
CA ILE A 132 -16.99 20.83 -22.55
C ILE A 132 -15.71 20.03 -22.74
N LEU A 133 -15.12 20.11 -23.94
CA LEU A 133 -13.87 19.42 -24.26
C LEU A 133 -12.71 19.95 -23.40
N GLU A 134 -12.61 21.27 -23.25
CA GLU A 134 -11.59 21.93 -22.42
C GLU A 134 -11.75 21.54 -20.94
N ALA A 135 -12.96 21.62 -20.40
CA ALA A 135 -13.24 21.22 -19.02
C ALA A 135 -12.86 19.74 -18.75
N HIS A 136 -13.14 18.86 -19.72
CA HIS A 136 -12.77 17.45 -19.63
C HIS A 136 -11.25 17.22 -19.71
N GLN A 137 -10.54 17.96 -20.56
CA GLN A 137 -9.07 17.89 -20.64
C GLN A 137 -8.40 18.40 -19.37
N GLU A 138 -8.94 19.47 -18.77
CA GLU A 138 -8.48 20.00 -17.48
C GLU A 138 -8.71 19.00 -16.35
N PHE A 139 -9.90 18.40 -16.26
CA PHE A 139 -10.18 17.31 -15.32
C PHE A 139 -9.15 16.18 -15.41
N LEU A 140 -8.87 15.70 -16.62
CA LEU A 140 -7.90 14.62 -16.83
C LEU A 140 -6.47 15.03 -16.47
N LYS A 141 -6.12 16.30 -16.70
CA LYS A 141 -4.82 16.83 -16.33
C LYS A 141 -4.69 16.91 -14.81
N ASP A 142 -5.68 17.47 -14.13
CA ASP A 142 -5.71 17.57 -12.67
C ASP A 142 -5.71 16.19 -12.00
N ALA A 143 -6.49 15.25 -12.53
CA ALA A 143 -6.52 13.87 -12.04
C ALA A 143 -5.18 13.15 -12.25
N HIS A 144 -4.50 13.39 -13.37
CA HIS A 144 -3.19 12.81 -13.65
C HIS A 144 -2.07 13.45 -12.81
N ASP A 145 -2.10 14.77 -12.64
CA ASP A 145 -1.12 15.50 -11.84
C ASP A 145 -1.27 15.15 -10.35
N GLY A 146 -2.51 15.13 -9.85
CA GLY A 146 -2.82 14.78 -8.47
C GLY A 146 -2.65 13.29 -8.13
N ALA A 147 -2.77 12.38 -9.10
CA ALA A 147 -2.50 10.94 -8.89
C ALA A 147 -0.99 10.58 -8.95
N PHE A 148 -0.11 11.55 -8.71
CA PHE A 148 1.35 11.41 -8.59
C PHE A 148 2.08 11.01 -9.89
N PHE A 149 1.50 11.20 -11.07
CA PHE A 149 2.19 10.88 -12.32
C PHE A 149 3.23 11.94 -12.72
N ASN A 150 3.02 13.20 -12.35
CA ASN A 150 3.91 14.32 -12.69
C ASN A 150 4.77 14.84 -11.53
N LEU A 151 4.52 14.37 -10.30
CA LEU A 151 5.40 14.65 -9.16
C LEU A 151 6.61 13.74 -9.22
N ASN A 152 7.74 14.27 -9.70
CA ASN A 152 9.11 13.72 -9.66
C ASN A 152 9.16 12.18 -9.77
N ALA A 153 9.68 11.62 -10.87
CA ALA A 153 9.81 10.16 -11.07
C ALA A 153 10.30 9.34 -9.85
N ASN A 154 11.03 9.99 -8.94
CA ASN A 154 11.42 9.50 -7.63
C ASN A 154 10.24 9.18 -6.68
N ILE A 155 9.21 10.02 -6.53
CA ILE A 155 8.04 9.74 -5.67
C ILE A 155 7.30 8.52 -6.21
N PHE A 156 7.07 8.53 -7.51
CA PHE A 156 6.39 7.47 -8.23
C PHE A 156 7.06 6.10 -8.00
N SER A 157 8.37 6.01 -8.25
CA SER A 157 9.15 4.79 -8.03
C SER A 157 9.28 4.40 -6.56
N THR A 158 9.33 5.38 -5.65
CA THR A 158 9.38 5.12 -4.20
C THR A 158 8.05 4.57 -3.69
N MET A 159 6.91 5.06 -4.18
CA MET A 159 5.59 4.52 -3.86
C MET A 159 5.44 3.09 -4.36
N ASP A 160 5.84 2.80 -5.60
CA ASP A 160 5.83 1.43 -6.15
C ASP A 160 6.75 0.49 -5.34
N SER A 161 7.87 1.01 -4.85
CA SER A 161 8.77 0.27 -3.95
C SER A 161 8.14 0.01 -2.58
N ALA A 162 7.39 0.97 -2.02
CA ALA A 162 6.61 0.77 -0.80
C ALA A 162 5.50 -0.27 -0.98
N PHE A 163 4.76 -0.23 -2.10
CA PHE A 163 3.77 -1.24 -2.45
C PHE A 163 4.40 -2.62 -2.62
N SER A 164 5.58 -2.69 -3.24
CA SER A 164 6.35 -3.92 -3.36
C SER A 164 6.75 -4.48 -2.00
N ALA A 165 7.11 -3.63 -1.03
CA ALA A 165 7.40 -4.07 0.34
C ALA A 165 6.15 -4.66 1.04
N CYS A 166 4.97 -4.07 0.84
CA CYS A 166 3.70 -4.63 1.32
C CYS A 166 3.41 -6.02 0.72
N LEU A 167 3.68 -6.21 -0.58
CA LEU A 167 3.51 -7.52 -1.23
C LEU A 167 4.56 -8.54 -0.76
N LYS A 168 5.78 -8.10 -0.41
CA LYS A 168 6.78 -8.99 0.22
C LYS A 168 6.34 -9.44 1.61
N LEU A 169 5.72 -8.55 2.39
CA LEU A 169 5.18 -8.89 3.70
C LEU A 169 4.13 -9.99 3.61
N GLU A 170 3.26 -9.95 2.59
CA GLU A 170 2.27 -11.01 2.38
C GLU A 170 2.92 -12.38 2.18
N LYS A 171 3.90 -12.49 1.26
CA LYS A 171 4.63 -13.75 1.04
C LYS A 171 5.33 -14.25 2.30
N TRP A 172 5.96 -13.33 3.04
CA TRP A 172 6.62 -13.66 4.31
C TRP A 172 5.60 -14.18 5.35
N GLN A 173 4.44 -13.54 5.45
CA GLN A 173 3.40 -13.93 6.39
C GLN A 173 2.80 -15.30 6.05
N GLN A 174 2.59 -15.60 4.76
CA GLN A 174 2.15 -16.92 4.31
C GLN A 174 3.14 -18.00 4.75
N ASN A 175 4.44 -17.81 4.48
CA ASN A 175 5.49 -18.74 4.90
C ASN A 175 5.53 -18.90 6.44
N PHE A 176 5.43 -17.79 7.19
CA PHE A 176 5.39 -17.82 8.65
C PHE A 176 4.22 -18.65 9.17
N TYR A 177 3.00 -18.46 8.64
CA TYR A 177 1.85 -19.23 9.07
C TYR A 177 1.90 -20.68 8.62
N ASP A 178 2.44 -21.00 7.44
CA ASP A 178 2.64 -22.39 7.00
C ASP A 178 3.56 -23.15 7.96
N LEU A 179 4.67 -22.52 8.41
CA LEU A 179 5.56 -23.10 9.41
C LEU A 179 4.86 -23.29 10.76
N CYS A 180 4.13 -22.27 11.22
CA CYS A 180 3.37 -22.35 12.47
C CYS A 180 2.28 -23.44 12.42
N MET A 181 1.59 -23.59 11.28
CA MET A 181 0.54 -24.59 11.11
C MET A 181 1.10 -25.99 11.03
N LYS A 182 2.27 -26.20 10.40
CA LYS A 182 3.00 -27.47 10.42
C LYS A 182 3.35 -27.88 11.85
N GLU A 183 3.96 -26.98 12.62
CA GLU A 183 4.31 -27.26 14.02
C GLU A 183 3.07 -27.52 14.90
N LEU A 184 1.99 -26.76 14.69
CA LEU A 184 0.73 -26.97 15.39
C LEU A 184 0.13 -28.36 15.08
N SER A 185 0.17 -28.78 13.81
CA SER A 185 -0.31 -30.10 13.40
C SER A 185 0.51 -31.24 14.02
N ALA A 186 1.83 -31.06 14.12
CA ALA A 186 2.73 -32.02 14.75
C ALA A 186 2.46 -32.15 16.26
N ARG A 187 2.24 -31.03 16.97
CA ARG A 187 1.86 -31.05 18.40
C ARG A 187 0.52 -31.74 18.63
N LYS A 188 -0.48 -31.50 17.76
CA LYS A 188 -1.78 -32.18 17.86
C LYS A 188 -1.68 -33.69 17.60
N ALA A 189 -0.90 -34.09 16.59
CA ALA A 189 -0.67 -35.51 16.30
C ALA A 189 0.02 -36.22 17.47
N GLU A 190 0.99 -35.56 18.12
CA GLU A 190 1.65 -36.07 19.32
C GLU A 190 0.66 -36.26 20.48
N GLU A 191 -0.20 -35.28 20.75
CA GLU A 191 -1.26 -35.39 21.76
C GLU A 191 -2.25 -36.53 21.47
N GLU A 192 -2.62 -36.75 20.20
CA GLU A 192 -3.48 -37.85 19.78
C GLU A 192 -2.80 -39.21 19.99
N MET A 193 -1.52 -39.33 19.66
CA MET A 193 -0.76 -40.56 19.87
C MET A 193 -0.65 -40.91 21.36
N ILE A 194 -0.49 -39.90 22.23
CA ILE A 194 -0.48 -40.07 23.69
C ILE A 194 -1.86 -40.55 24.19
N LYS A 195 -2.95 -40.01 23.64
CA LYS A 195 -4.31 -40.48 23.99
C LYS A 195 -4.52 -41.94 23.59
N ILE A 196 -4.12 -42.32 22.38
CA ILE A 196 -4.25 -43.70 21.88
C ILE A 196 -3.40 -44.67 22.73
N SER A 197 -2.17 -44.30 23.10
CA SER A 197 -1.33 -45.14 23.95
C SER A 197 -1.89 -45.28 25.37
N GLY A 198 -2.48 -44.20 25.91
CA GLY A 198 -3.18 -44.21 27.19
C GLY A 198 -4.37 -45.19 27.22
N VAL A 199 -5.18 -45.24 26.15
CA VAL A 199 -6.27 -46.23 26.02
C VAL A 199 -5.75 -47.67 25.91
N LYS A 200 -4.58 -47.87 25.29
CA LYS A 200 -3.93 -49.19 25.17
C LYS A 200 -3.19 -49.63 26.44
N GLY A 201 -3.21 -48.84 27.51
CA GLY A 201 -2.57 -49.16 28.80
C GLY A 201 -1.04 -49.08 28.80
N LYS A 202 -0.41 -48.60 27.71
CA LYS A 202 1.03 -48.29 27.67
C LYS A 202 1.22 -46.79 27.83
N TYR A 203 1.68 -46.36 29.01
CA TYR A 203 1.94 -44.96 29.30
C TYR A 203 3.26 -44.50 28.66
N GLY A 204 3.20 -43.42 27.88
CA GLY A 204 4.37 -42.73 27.33
C GLY A 204 4.66 -42.99 25.85
N LEU A 205 5.38 -42.04 25.23
CA LEU A 205 6.02 -42.18 23.93
C LEU A 205 7.36 -42.92 24.09
N THR A 206 7.79 -43.64 23.05
CA THR A 206 9.14 -44.23 23.00
C THR A 206 10.19 -43.12 23.18
N ALA A 207 11.27 -43.38 23.92
CA ALA A 207 12.31 -42.39 24.22
C ALA A 207 12.88 -41.73 22.94
N ASP A 208 13.02 -42.51 21.86
CA ASP A 208 13.50 -42.03 20.56
C ASP A 208 12.55 -41.00 19.94
N LYS A 209 11.24 -41.25 19.96
CA LYS A 209 10.23 -40.31 19.43
C LYS A 209 10.16 -39.02 20.23
N ARG A 210 10.41 -39.09 21.54
CA ARG A 210 10.48 -37.90 22.39
C ARG A 210 11.70 -37.06 22.05
N LEU A 211 12.84 -37.70 21.81
CA LEU A 211 14.08 -37.03 21.42
C LEU A 211 13.97 -36.36 20.04
N GLU A 212 13.36 -37.04 19.06
CA GLU A 212 13.09 -36.50 17.73
C GLU A 212 12.18 -35.25 17.80
N ARG A 213 11.10 -35.31 18.59
CA ARG A 213 10.19 -34.17 18.78
C ARG A 213 10.84 -32.99 19.51
N ASP A 214 11.69 -33.28 20.51
CA ASP A 214 12.46 -32.24 21.20
C ASP A 214 13.48 -31.58 20.26
N GLN A 215 14.05 -32.31 19.29
CA GLN A 215 14.91 -31.76 18.25
C GLN A 215 14.11 -30.87 17.27
N GLU A 216 12.95 -31.34 16.79
CA GLU A 216 12.09 -30.57 15.88
C GLU A 216 11.59 -29.26 16.52
N ARG A 217 11.23 -29.30 17.80
CA ARG A 217 10.84 -28.09 18.55
C ARG A 217 12.00 -27.11 18.67
N LYS A 218 13.22 -27.58 18.96
CA LYS A 218 14.41 -26.72 19.01
C LYS A 218 14.71 -26.09 17.65
N LEU A 219 14.61 -26.86 16.57
CA LEU A 219 14.78 -26.32 15.20
C LEU A 219 13.74 -25.24 14.89
N PHE A 220 12.49 -25.42 15.32
CA PHE A 220 11.45 -24.40 15.19
C PHE A 220 11.79 -23.13 15.99
N GLU A 221 12.19 -23.29 17.25
CA GLU A 221 12.60 -22.18 18.13
C GLU A 221 13.80 -21.40 17.58
N GLU A 222 14.75 -22.08 16.93
CA GLU A 222 15.89 -21.46 16.23
C GLU A 222 15.50 -20.74 14.93
N CYS A 223 14.38 -21.13 14.29
CA CYS A 223 13.88 -20.47 13.09
C CYS A 223 13.12 -19.17 13.38
N LEU A 224 12.42 -19.08 14.52
CA LEU A 224 11.69 -17.89 14.94
C LEU A 224 12.51 -16.58 14.93
N PRO A 225 13.74 -16.51 15.48
CA PRO A 225 14.53 -15.29 15.43
C PRO A 225 14.94 -14.91 14.00
N LYS A 226 15.21 -15.89 13.11
CA LYS A 226 15.52 -15.62 11.69
C LYS A 226 14.33 -14.96 11.00
N LEU A 227 13.13 -15.50 11.20
CA LEU A 227 11.89 -14.92 10.66
C LEU A 227 11.62 -13.51 11.23
N ASN A 228 11.90 -13.28 12.50
CA ASN A 228 11.78 -11.95 13.10
C ASN A 228 12.77 -10.94 12.50
N CYS A 229 14.01 -11.37 12.23
CA CYS A 229 14.99 -10.53 11.53
C CYS A 229 14.53 -10.19 10.11
N GLU A 230 14.02 -11.16 9.35
CA GLU A 230 13.46 -10.93 8.02
C GLU A 230 12.28 -9.94 8.05
N LEU A 231 11.35 -10.10 9.00
CA LEU A 231 10.24 -9.17 9.20
C LEU A 231 10.74 -7.75 9.44
N LYS A 232 11.74 -7.59 10.32
CA LYS A 232 12.33 -6.27 10.62
C LYS A 232 12.98 -5.63 9.39
N VAL A 233 13.60 -6.42 8.52
CA VAL A 233 14.17 -5.90 7.26
C VAL A 233 13.07 -5.38 6.35
N ILE A 234 12.01 -6.18 6.11
CA ILE A 234 10.88 -5.76 5.25
C ILE A 234 10.23 -4.47 5.77
N VAL A 235 10.06 -4.38 7.09
CA VAL A 235 9.48 -3.20 7.73
C VAL A 235 10.39 -1.98 7.61
N LYS A 236 11.70 -2.16 7.85
CA LYS A 236 12.66 -1.08 7.70
C LYS A 236 12.69 -0.58 6.26
N ASP A 237 12.67 -1.49 5.29
CA ASP A 237 12.56 -1.14 3.88
C ASP A 237 11.30 -0.31 3.63
N PHE A 238 10.12 -0.78 4.05
CA PHE A 238 8.88 0.00 3.91
C PHE A 238 8.96 1.39 4.56
N GLU A 239 9.47 1.49 5.79
CA GLU A 239 9.60 2.76 6.50
C GLU A 239 10.53 3.74 5.78
N THR A 240 11.64 3.26 5.19
CA THR A 240 12.55 4.12 4.41
C THR A 240 11.88 4.69 3.17
N HIS A 241 11.10 3.89 2.45
CA HIS A 241 10.33 4.35 1.29
C HIS A 241 9.22 5.32 1.71
N ALA A 242 8.46 5.01 2.77
CA ALA A 242 7.42 5.89 3.28
C ALA A 242 7.98 7.26 3.71
N ARG A 243 9.14 7.29 4.39
CA ARG A 243 9.83 8.54 4.75
C ARG A 243 10.28 9.35 3.54
N THR A 244 10.82 8.67 2.52
CA THR A 244 11.25 9.31 1.28
C THR A 244 10.06 9.94 0.56
N VAL A 245 8.90 9.27 0.53
CA VAL A 245 7.65 9.85 0.03
C VAL A 245 7.24 11.07 0.86
N LEU A 246 7.24 10.99 2.19
CA LEU A 246 6.89 12.11 3.06
C LEU A 246 7.80 13.33 2.85
N LEU A 247 9.12 13.13 2.75
CA LEU A 247 10.08 14.20 2.47
C LEU A 247 9.82 14.85 1.10
N ALA A 248 9.55 14.03 0.09
CA ALA A 248 9.29 14.51 -1.25
C ALA A 248 7.94 15.26 -1.35
N LEU A 249 6.91 14.81 -0.63
CA LEU A 249 5.63 15.52 -0.50
C LEU A 249 5.79 16.83 0.26
N ALA A 250 6.56 16.85 1.34
CA ALA A 250 6.80 18.07 2.12
C ALA A 250 7.66 19.10 1.37
N SER A 251 8.51 18.63 0.44
CA SER A 251 9.32 19.49 -0.44
C SER A 251 8.56 19.97 -1.68
N SER A 252 7.35 19.46 -1.93
CA SER A 252 6.52 19.91 -3.06
C SER A 252 5.96 21.31 -2.77
N ASN A 253 5.77 22.12 -3.82
CA ASN A 253 5.24 23.48 -3.69
C ASN A 253 3.71 23.53 -3.53
N ASP A 254 3.02 22.41 -3.76
CA ASP A 254 1.57 22.35 -3.73
C ASP A 254 1.03 22.19 -2.31
N HIS A 255 0.19 23.13 -1.90
CA HIS A 255 -0.36 23.18 -0.55
C HIS A 255 -1.16 21.91 -0.19
N ASN A 256 -1.93 21.37 -1.15
CA ASN A 256 -2.73 20.17 -0.94
C ASN A 256 -1.85 18.93 -0.70
N LEU A 257 -0.70 18.85 -1.37
CA LEU A 257 0.25 17.76 -1.20
C LEU A 257 1.02 17.86 0.13
N GLN A 258 1.31 19.07 0.58
CA GLN A 258 1.87 19.31 1.91
C GLN A 258 0.86 18.93 3.03
N LEU A 259 -0.41 19.31 2.88
CA LEU A 259 -1.50 18.91 3.79
C LEU A 259 -1.79 17.40 3.75
N PHE A 260 -1.54 16.76 2.61
CA PHE A 260 -1.59 15.31 2.51
C PHE A 260 -0.41 14.67 3.26
N GLY A 261 0.81 15.21 3.12
CA GLY A 261 1.99 14.78 3.87
C GLY A 261 1.80 14.80 5.38
N THR A 262 1.10 15.81 5.93
CA THR A 262 0.79 15.85 7.37
C THR A 262 -0.24 14.81 7.80
N ARG A 263 -1.15 14.39 6.93
CA ARG A 263 -2.14 13.32 7.22
C ARG A 263 -1.58 11.93 7.05
N LEU A 264 -0.63 11.76 6.13
CA LEU A 264 0.16 10.54 6.00
C LEU A 264 1.00 10.27 7.24
N ASP A 265 1.54 11.32 7.89
CA ASP A 265 2.26 11.20 9.15
C ASP A 265 1.31 11.06 10.36
N PHE A 266 0.64 9.92 10.42
CA PHE A 266 -0.24 9.58 11.53
C PHE A 266 0.50 9.58 12.87
N ASN A 267 -0.01 10.35 13.83
CA ASN A 267 0.53 10.45 15.19
C ASN A 267 2.02 10.82 15.29
N GLU A 268 2.55 11.53 14.28
CA GLU A 268 3.97 11.86 14.16
C GLU A 268 4.87 10.61 14.20
N TYR A 269 4.34 9.45 13.79
CA TYR A 269 5.06 8.18 13.87
C TYR A 269 6.37 8.23 13.08
N TYR A 270 6.35 8.87 11.91
CA TYR A 270 7.54 9.01 11.08
C TYR A 270 8.42 10.16 11.55
N LYS A 271 7.82 11.28 11.96
CA LYS A 271 8.52 12.45 12.51
C LYS A 271 9.29 12.16 13.80
N LYS A 272 8.74 11.36 14.73
CA LYS A 272 9.42 10.93 15.97
C LYS A 272 10.67 10.08 15.73
N ARG A 273 10.85 9.55 14.52
CA ARG A 273 11.97 8.67 14.16
C ARG A 273 13.01 9.35 13.27
N ASP A 274 12.77 10.58 12.81
CA ASP A 274 13.71 11.34 11.99
C ASP A 274 13.56 12.86 12.23
N GLN A 275 14.58 13.48 12.82
CA GLN A 275 14.61 14.93 13.10
C GLN A 275 14.59 15.77 11.81
N ASN A 276 14.95 15.21 10.65
CA ASN A 276 14.89 15.93 9.38
C ASN A 276 13.46 16.19 8.90
N LEU A 277 12.49 15.42 9.42
CA LEU A 277 11.06 15.61 9.16
C LEU A 277 10.43 16.70 10.07
N ASP A 278 11.12 17.14 11.14
CA ASP A 278 10.60 18.15 12.06
C ASP A 278 10.43 19.52 11.38
N ALA A 279 11.42 19.96 10.62
CA ALA A 279 11.39 21.28 10.01
C ALA A 279 10.31 21.46 8.92
N PRO A 280 10.12 20.53 7.96
CA PRO A 280 9.17 20.72 6.85
C PRO A 280 7.71 20.36 7.21
N LEU A 281 7.46 19.46 8.17
CA LEU A 281 6.08 19.04 8.56
C LEU A 281 5.50 19.83 9.74
N THR A 282 6.27 20.75 10.35
CA THR A 282 5.76 21.56 11.46
C THR A 282 4.79 22.63 10.95
N PHE A 283 3.62 22.72 11.58
CA PHE A 283 2.56 23.71 11.32
C PHE A 283 3.08 25.16 11.17
N ALA A 284 4.17 25.52 11.85
CA ALA A 284 4.81 26.82 11.73
C ALA A 284 5.34 27.13 10.31
N LYS A 285 6.01 26.19 9.62
CA LYS A 285 6.50 26.40 8.24
C LYS A 285 5.37 26.35 7.21
N LEU A 286 4.37 25.51 7.42
CA LEU A 286 3.17 25.45 6.56
C LEU A 286 2.39 26.78 6.61
N ARG A 287 2.32 27.43 7.79
CA ARG A 287 1.72 28.76 7.97
C ARG A 287 2.52 29.87 7.27
N VAL A 288 3.85 29.82 7.35
CA VAL A 288 4.71 30.79 6.65
C VAL A 288 4.61 30.64 5.14
N SER A 289 4.58 29.41 4.62
CA SER A 289 4.46 29.13 3.19
C SER A 289 3.09 29.58 2.62
N SER A 290 2.00 29.28 3.34
CA SER A 290 0.65 29.75 2.99
C SER A 290 0.49 31.28 3.06
N MET A 291 1.16 31.95 4.01
CA MET A 291 1.22 33.41 4.07
C MET A 291 1.97 33.99 2.86
N MET A 292 3.12 33.42 2.49
CA MET A 292 3.91 33.88 1.34
C MET A 292 3.17 33.69 0.00
N VAL A 293 2.42 32.59 -0.19
CA VAL A 293 1.58 32.37 -1.38
C VAL A 293 0.43 33.38 -1.46
N ARG A 294 -0.23 33.68 -0.33
CA ARG A 294 -1.26 34.73 -0.27
C ARG A 294 -0.72 36.10 -0.63
N GLN A 295 0.48 36.43 -0.19
CA GLN A 295 1.13 37.71 -0.45
C GLN A 295 1.61 37.85 -1.91
N ARG A 296 1.99 36.74 -2.54
CA ARG A 296 2.28 36.67 -3.99
C ARG A 296 1.01 36.87 -4.82
N ASN A 297 -0.09 36.21 -4.45
CA ASN A 297 -1.37 36.35 -5.13
C ASN A 297 -2.02 37.73 -4.92
N SER A 298 -1.77 38.39 -3.79
CA SER A 298 -2.18 39.79 -3.61
C SER A 298 -1.37 40.72 -4.50
N ASN A 299 -0.05 40.59 -4.55
CA ASN A 299 0.80 41.45 -5.39
C ASN A 299 0.51 41.31 -6.89
N ASN A 300 0.16 40.11 -7.37
CA ASN A 300 -0.27 39.93 -8.77
C ASN A 300 -1.65 40.53 -9.09
N ARG A 301 -2.51 40.77 -8.09
CA ARG A 301 -3.80 41.47 -8.28
C ARG A 301 -3.68 42.99 -8.28
N TYR A 302 -2.58 43.55 -7.77
CA TYR A 302 -2.32 44.99 -7.79
C TYR A 302 -1.46 45.43 -8.98
N ASN A 303 -0.89 44.49 -9.74
CA ASN A 303 -0.05 44.74 -10.92
C ASN A 303 -0.74 44.46 -12.27
N ASN A 304 -2.05 44.18 -12.26
CA ASN A 304 -2.93 44.18 -13.44
C ASN A 304 -4.00 45.27 -13.25
#